data_AF-A0A844Y6E5-F1
#
_entry.id   AF-A0A844Y6E5-F1
#
_cell.length_a   1.000
_cell.length_b   1.000
_cell.length_c   1.000
_cell.angle_alpha   90.00
_cell.angle_beta   90.00
_cell.angle_gamma   90.00
#
_symmetry.space_group_name_H-M   'P 1'
#
loop_
_entity.id
_entity.type
_entity.pdbx_description
1 polymer ?
#
loop_
_entity_poly.entity_id
_entity_poly.type
_entity_poly.pdbx_seq_one_letter_code
_entity_poly.pdbx_strand_id
1 'polypeptide(L)' 'MKTITFECYMQNIRDQQARLELAGELPDLESCRNDGARRTPNKRRLLANAEARAKAAGIEPVPSKY' A
#
# COMPACT_ATOMS: atom_id res chain seq x y z
N MET A 1 -21.98 -14.85 10.52
CA MET A 1 -21.17 -14.30 9.41
C MET A 1 -22.13 -14.01 8.27
N LYS A 2 -22.24 -12.76 7.81
CA LYS A 2 -23.05 -12.44 6.61
C LYS A 2 -22.15 -12.64 5.39
N THR A 3 -22.49 -13.60 4.54
CA THR A 3 -21.77 -13.84 3.29
C THR A 3 -22.20 -12.78 2.29
N ILE A 4 -21.31 -11.85 1.98
CA ILE A 4 -21.54 -10.86 0.93
C ILE A 4 -21.14 -11.53 -0.39
N THR A 5 -21.99 -11.47 -1.41
CA THR A 5 -21.62 -11.98 -2.73
C THR A 5 -20.52 -11.11 -3.33
N PHE A 6 -19.67 -11.72 -4.16
CA PHE A 6 -18.62 -10.99 -4.87
C PHE A 6 -19.20 -9.80 -5.67
N GLU A 7 -20.35 -10.01 -6.31
CA GLU A 7 -21.06 -8.96 -7.06
C GLU A 7 -21.48 -7.79 -6.17
N CYS A 8 -22.07 -8.07 -5.01
CA CYS A 8 -22.48 -7.03 -4.05
C CYS A 8 -21.26 -6.27 -3.50
N TYR A 9 -20.17 -6.98 -3.24
CA TYR A 9 -18.90 -6.35 -2.84
C TYR A 9 -18.34 -5.42 -3.92
N MET A 10 -18.30 -5.88 -5.17
CA MET A 10 -17.82 -5.08 -6.30
C MET A 10 -18.70 -3.86 -6.59
N GLN A 11 -20.02 -3.99 -6.42
CA GLN A 11 -20.92 -2.85 -6.57
C GLN A 11 -20.67 -1.79 -5.50
N ASN A 12 -20.51 -2.21 -4.24
CA ASN A 12 -20.19 -1.28 -3.15
C ASN A 12 -18.87 -0.52 -3.39
N ILE A 13 -17.85 -1.18 -3.95
CA ILE A 13 -16.59 -0.52 -4.33
C ILE A 13 -16.84 0.56 -5.39
N ARG A 14 -17.60 0.23 -6.45
CA ARG A 14 -17.90 1.18 -7.54
C ARG A 14 -18.69 2.39 -7.02
N ASP A 15 -19.68 2.15 -6.18
CA ASP A 15 -20.49 3.21 -5.58
C ASP A 15 -19.63 4.13 -4.70
N GLN A 16 -18.70 3.55 -3.94
CA GLN A 16 -17.75 4.32 -3.13
C GLN A 16 -16.78 5.14 -3.98
N GLN A 17 -16.26 4.57 -5.07
CA GLN A 17 -15.39 5.29 -6.00
C GLN A 17 -16.11 6.47 -6.65
N ALA A 18 -17.35 6.28 -7.13
CA ALA A 18 -18.16 7.36 -7.69
C ALA A 18 -18.43 8.49 -6.68
N ARG A 19 -18.66 8.14 -5.40
CA ARG A 19 -18.82 9.14 -4.33
C ARG A 19 -17.54 9.95 -4.09
N LEU A 20 -16.39 9.30 -4.07
CA LEU A 20 -15.09 9.97 -3.89
C LEU A 20 -14.74 10.84 -5.09
N GLU A 21 -15.09 10.40 -6.31
CA GLU A 21 -14.92 11.17 -7.54
C GLU A 21 -15.73 12.46 -7.51
N LEU A 22 -17.02 12.37 -7.15
CA LEU A 22 -17.89 13.54 -6.98
C LEU A 22 -17.41 14.51 -5.90
N ALA A 23 -16.79 13.98 -4.83
CA ALA A 23 -16.23 14.80 -3.75
C ALA A 23 -14.87 15.43 -4.12
N GLY A 24 -14.25 15.05 -5.24
CA GLY A 24 -12.88 15.45 -5.57
C GLY A 24 -11.83 14.87 -4.62
N GLU A 25 -12.19 13.83 -3.87
CA GLU A 25 -11.34 13.18 -2.86
C GLU A 25 -10.68 11.91 -3.39
N LEU A 26 -10.77 11.64 -4.70
CA LEU A 26 -10.05 10.53 -5.30
C LEU A 26 -8.54 10.76 -5.11
N PRO A 27 -7.85 9.86 -4.38
CA PRO A 27 -6.41 9.96 -4.24
C PRO A 27 -5.77 9.77 -5.62
N ASP A 28 -4.77 10.60 -5.92
CA ASP A 28 -3.94 10.45 -7.11
C ASP A 28 -3.40 9.01 -7.19
N LEU A 29 -3.50 8.37 -8.36
CA LEU A 29 -3.03 7.00 -8.57
C LEU A 29 -1.55 6.84 -8.20
N GLU A 30 -0.75 7.88 -8.44
CA GLU A 30 0.67 7.90 -8.03
C GLU A 30 0.83 8.09 -6.51
N SER A 31 -0.14 8.68 -5.81
CA SER A 31 -0.15 8.73 -4.34
C SER A 31 -0.48 7.40 -3.66
N CYS A 32 -1.22 6.55 -4.36
CA CYS A 32 -1.53 5.19 -3.95
C CYS A 32 -0.39 4.21 -4.28
N ARG A 33 0.53 4.59 -5.17
CA ARG A 33 1.77 3.85 -5.38
C ARG A 33 2.69 4.09 -4.18
N ASN A 34 3.20 2.99 -3.61
CA ASN A 34 4.32 3.04 -2.69
C ASN A 34 5.58 3.45 -3.48
N ASP A 35 5.67 4.70 -3.90
CA ASP A 35 6.98 5.26 -4.22
C ASP A 35 7.86 5.09 -2.97
N GLY A 36 9.15 4.78 -3.12
CA GLY A 36 10.05 4.68 -1.98
C GLY A 36 10.10 5.99 -1.17
N ALA A 37 9.69 7.10 -1.79
CA ALA A 37 9.77 8.47 -1.30
C ALA A 37 8.74 8.81 -0.19
N ARG A 38 7.51 8.31 -0.25
CA ARG A 38 6.45 8.61 0.75
C ARG A 38 6.51 7.72 2.00
N ARG A 39 7.61 6.98 2.20
CA ARG A 39 7.77 6.15 3.40
C ARG A 39 7.86 7.02 4.65
N THR A 40 6.94 6.79 5.59
CA THR A 40 7.00 7.39 6.93
C THR A 40 8.34 7.09 7.60
N PRO A 41 8.83 7.94 8.52
CA PRO A 41 10.09 7.69 9.24
C PRO A 41 10.13 6.31 9.91
N ASN A 42 8.99 5.87 10.47
CA ASN A 42 8.86 4.56 11.07
C ASN A 42 9.07 3.42 10.06
N LYS A 43 8.46 3.52 8.87
CA LYS A 43 8.63 2.52 7.80
C LYS A 43 10.08 2.44 7.32
N ARG A 44 10.75 3.59 7.18
CA ARG A 44 12.19 3.64 6.84
C ARG A 44 13.06 2.93 7.88
N ARG A 45 12.85 3.22 9.17
CA ARG A 45 13.57 2.55 10.27
C ARG A 45 13.35 1.04 10.28
N LEU A 46 12.11 0.59 10.04
CA LEU A 46 11.76 -0.82 10.05
C LEU A 46 12.46 -1.58 8.91
N LEU A 47 12.53 -0.98 7.71
CA LEU A 47 13.25 -1.54 6.57
C LEU A 47 14.76 -1.60 6.81
N ALA A 48 15.36 -0.55 7.38
CA ALA A 48 16.79 -0.56 7.73
C ALA A 48 17.13 -1.68 8.74
N ASN A 49 16.27 -1.88 9.73
CA ASN A 49 16.43 -2.98 10.69
C ASN A 49 16.30 -4.36 10.02
N ALA A 50 15.36 -4.52 9.09
CA ALA A 50 15.20 -5.76 8.34
C ALA A 50 16.42 -6.05 7.46
N GLU A 51 16.96 -5.02 6.80
CA GLU A 51 18.18 -5.12 6.00
C GLU A 51 19.40 -5.52 6.86
N ALA A 52 19.54 -4.92 8.04
CA ALA A 52 20.62 -5.28 8.97
C ALA A 52 20.54 -6.75 9.42
N ARG A 53 19.33 -7.26 9.70
CA ARG A 53 19.11 -8.68 10.04
C ARG A 53 19.42 -9.62 8.88
N ALA A 54 19.01 -9.26 7.67
CA ALA A 54 19.30 -10.04 6.47
C ALA A 54 20.82 -10.16 6.25
N LYS A 55 21.55 -9.04 6.33
CA LYS A 55 23.02 -9.02 6.26
C LYS A 55 23.66 -9.88 7.36
N ALA A 56 23.18 -9.78 8.59
CA ALA A 56 23.68 -10.61 9.70
C ALA A 56 23.42 -12.10 9.49
N ALA A 57 22.34 -12.46 8.78
CA ALA A 57 22.02 -13.83 8.40
C ALA A 57 22.73 -14.29 7.10
N GLY A 58 23.57 -13.46 6.48
CA GLY A 58 24.22 -13.76 5.20
C GLY A 58 23.28 -13.78 4.00
N ILE A 59 22.07 -13.23 4.14
CA ILE A 59 21.06 -13.14 3.09
C ILE A 59 21.24 -11.80 2.38
N GLU A 60 21.44 -11.83 1.07
CA GLU A 60 21.54 -10.61 0.27
C GLU A 60 20.17 -9.92 0.18
N PRO A 61 20.02 -8.67 0.65
CA PRO A 61 18.74 -7.97 0.60
C PRO A 61 18.37 -7.68 -0.85
N VAL A 62 17.14 -8.00 -1.24
CA VAL A 62 16.63 -7.63 -2.56
C VAL A 62 16.61 -6.10 -2.66
N PRO A 63 17.29 -5.49 -3.63
CA PRO A 63 17.26 -4.05 -3.81
C PRO A 63 15.83 -3.62 -4.15
N SER A 64 15.15 -2.96 -3.22
CA SER A 64 13.88 -2.31 -3.53
C SER A 64 14.21 -1.14 -4.45
N LYS A 65 13.74 -1.15 -5.70
CA LYS A 65 13.76 0.08 -6.51
C LYS A 65 12.98 1.14 -5.72
N TYR A 66 13.69 2.22 -5.37
CA TYR A 66 13.16 3.36 -4.64
C TYR A 66 12.42 4.29 -5.59
#